data_AF-A0A5C5YNW8-F1
#
_entry.id   AF-A0A5C5YNW8-F1
#
_cell.length_a   1.000
_cell.length_b   1.000
_cell.length_c   1.000
_cell.angle_alpha   90.00
_cell.angle_beta   90.00
_cell.angle_gamma   90.00
#
_symmetry.space_group_name_H-M   'P 1'
#
loop_
_entity.id
_entity.type
_entity.pdbx_description
1 polymer ?
#
loop_
_entity_poly.entity_id
_entity_poly.type
_entity_poly.pdbx_seq_one_letter_code
_entity_poly.pdbx_strand_id
1 'polypeptide(L)'
;MKSIKFTLAALFVFASTSTAMGDTTASQKFTINVPTAISITAPSNVSITHDETENDQAFPAQPWVVRGNSLAGVTVSLSTTKAFTHITDTTAKRNAQLGLSVASQEGAANWTVTTPTDVTDYATNDGVATVQATSNGFGRATLDVAVSFVTDGFGTFAAGDYETTVTGTVTSN
;
A
#
# COMPACT_ATOMS: atom_id res chain seq x y z
N MET A 1 18.06 103.13 36.21
CA MET A 1 17.29 102.73 35.01
C MET A 1 17.99 101.58 34.32
N LYS A 2 17.22 100.54 33.93
CA LYS A 2 17.57 99.37 33.08
C LYS A 2 18.42 98.28 33.75
N SER A 3 17.82 97.41 34.57
CA SER A 3 17.10 96.16 34.23
C SER A 3 18.04 94.98 33.89
N ILE A 4 18.50 94.32 34.94
CA ILE A 4 19.11 92.98 34.92
C ILE A 4 18.00 91.98 34.59
N LYS A 5 18.17 91.21 33.49
CA LYS A 5 17.27 90.11 33.15
C LYS A 5 18.02 88.80 33.43
N PHE A 6 17.72 88.20 34.58
CA PHE A 6 18.06 86.80 34.87
C PHE A 6 17.10 85.92 34.09
N THR A 7 17.58 85.28 33.03
CA THR A 7 16.81 84.27 32.29
C THR A 7 16.99 82.95 33.03
N LEU A 8 15.97 82.58 33.82
CA LEU A 8 15.92 81.30 34.53
C LEU A 8 15.66 80.19 33.50
N ALA A 9 16.63 79.30 33.30
CA ALA A 9 16.48 78.12 32.47
C ALA A 9 15.57 77.10 33.17
N ALA A 10 14.35 76.92 32.67
CA ALA A 10 13.45 75.85 33.10
C ALA A 10 13.45 74.75 32.04
N LEU A 11 14.32 73.76 32.23
CA LEU A 11 14.32 72.52 31.46
C LEU A 11 13.16 71.64 31.96
N PHE A 12 12.01 71.68 31.30
CA PHE A 12 10.93 70.72 31.51
C PHE A 12 11.31 69.39 30.85
N VAL A 13 11.90 68.47 31.62
CA VAL A 13 12.07 67.07 31.22
C VAL A 13 10.70 66.39 31.34
N PHE A 14 9.96 66.30 30.24
CA PHE A 14 8.86 65.34 30.13
C PHE A 14 9.44 63.94 30.04
N ALA A 15 9.69 63.31 31.20
CA ALA A 15 9.89 61.87 31.26
C ALA A 15 8.52 61.19 31.15
N SER A 16 8.01 61.02 29.93
CA SER A 16 6.98 60.02 29.70
C SER A 16 7.63 58.65 29.88
N THR A 17 7.38 58.04 31.04
CA THR A 17 7.70 56.64 31.31
C THR A 17 7.02 55.78 30.24
N SER A 18 7.77 55.32 29.25
CA SER A 18 7.31 54.23 28.41
C SER A 18 7.21 53.00 29.30
N THR A 19 5.98 52.60 29.66
CA THR A 19 5.75 51.25 30.17
C THR A 19 6.05 50.32 29.00
N ALA A 20 7.29 49.85 28.91
CA ALA A 20 7.63 48.74 28.04
C ALA A 20 6.85 47.53 28.53
N MET A 21 5.73 47.21 27.88
CA MET A 21 5.10 45.92 28.03
C MET A 21 6.05 44.90 27.41
N GLY A 22 6.77 44.17 28.25
CA GLY A 22 7.63 43.09 27.80
C GLY A 22 6.76 41.89 27.44
N ASP A 23 6.67 41.56 26.15
CA ASP A 23 6.05 40.31 25.72
C ASP A 23 6.89 39.13 26.22
N THR A 24 6.35 38.37 27.17
CA THR A 24 6.97 37.12 27.63
C THR A 24 6.39 35.96 26.82
N THR A 25 7.23 35.30 26.03
CA THR A 25 6.85 34.07 25.32
C THR A 25 7.43 32.86 26.07
N ALA A 26 6.62 31.82 26.27
CA ALA A 26 7.05 30.51 26.73
C ALA A 26 6.67 29.46 25.67
N SER A 27 7.42 28.37 25.58
CA SER A 27 7.13 27.29 24.64
C SER A 27 7.28 25.92 25.31
N GLN A 28 6.38 25.00 24.97
CA GLN A 28 6.41 23.60 25.39
C GLN A 28 6.40 22.73 24.14
N LYS A 29 7.32 21.77 24.07
CA LYS A 29 7.36 20.79 22.98
C LYS A 29 6.71 19.49 23.44
N PHE A 30 5.76 19.01 22.64
CA PHE A 30 5.19 17.67 22.76
C PHE A 30 5.78 16.79 21.67
N THR A 31 6.09 15.54 21.98
CA THR A 31 6.64 14.59 21.00
C THR A 31 6.02 13.23 21.25
N ILE A 32 5.62 12.56 20.17
CA ILE A 32 5.13 11.20 20.17
C ILE A 32 6.01 10.37 19.23
N ASN A 33 6.35 9.16 19.66
CA ASN A 33 7.00 8.18 18.82
C ASN A 33 5.94 7.27 18.20
N VAL A 34 5.91 7.19 16.87
CA VAL A 34 5.06 6.25 16.12
C VAL A 34 5.97 5.19 15.51
N PRO A 35 5.96 3.95 15.99
CA PRO A 35 6.82 2.90 15.44
C PRO A 35 6.37 2.50 14.02
N THR A 36 7.31 1.98 13.23
CA THR A 36 6.99 1.43 11.90
C THR A 36 6.16 0.15 12.04
N ALA A 37 5.10 0.07 11.25
CA ALA A 37 4.21 -1.07 11.14
C ALA A 37 3.77 -1.24 9.68
N ILE A 38 3.88 -2.48 9.19
CA ILE A 38 3.39 -2.91 7.88
C ILE A 38 2.51 -4.15 8.06
N SER A 39 1.47 -4.28 7.26
CA SER A 39 0.57 -5.44 7.32
C SER A 39 -0.11 -5.69 5.98
N ILE A 40 -0.38 -6.96 5.70
CA ILE A 40 -1.18 -7.41 4.57
C ILE A 40 -2.29 -8.31 5.08
N THR A 41 -3.49 -8.20 4.51
CA THR A 41 -4.65 -9.03 4.86
C THR A 41 -5.22 -9.65 3.59
N ALA A 42 -5.25 -10.98 3.57
CA ALA A 42 -5.85 -11.77 2.49
C ALA A 42 -7.39 -11.81 2.62
N PRO A 43 -8.12 -11.92 1.51
CA PRO A 43 -9.56 -12.19 1.52
C PRO A 43 -9.86 -13.65 1.90
N SER A 44 -11.15 -13.99 2.00
CA SER A 44 -11.59 -15.37 2.20
C SER A 44 -11.32 -16.23 0.96
N ASN A 45 -11.20 -17.55 1.17
CA ASN A 45 -11.09 -18.51 0.07
C ASN A 45 -12.29 -18.41 -0.89
N VAL A 46 -12.05 -18.64 -2.18
CA VAL A 46 -13.05 -18.60 -3.24
C VAL A 46 -12.96 -19.86 -4.08
N SER A 47 -14.11 -20.35 -4.57
CA SER A 47 -14.23 -21.46 -5.49
C SER A 47 -15.23 -21.11 -6.58
N ILE A 48 -14.99 -21.60 -7.79
CA ILE A 48 -15.93 -21.50 -8.92
C ILE A 48 -16.14 -22.90 -9.52
N THR A 49 -17.24 -23.07 -10.23
CA THR A 49 -17.47 -24.26 -11.06
C THR A 49 -17.02 -23.93 -12.48
N HIS A 50 -16.20 -24.80 -13.08
CA HIS A 50 -15.79 -24.66 -14.49
C HIS A 50 -17.03 -24.65 -15.39
N ASP A 51 -17.13 -23.70 -16.32
CA ASP A 51 -18.32 -23.49 -17.16
C ASP A 51 -18.40 -24.41 -18.40
N GLU A 52 -17.43 -25.30 -18.53
CA GLU A 52 -17.25 -26.29 -19.62
C GLU A 52 -17.02 -25.67 -21.01
N THR A 53 -16.72 -24.37 -21.06
CA THR A 53 -16.29 -23.73 -22.29
C THR A 53 -14.78 -23.87 -22.51
N GLU A 54 -14.34 -23.55 -23.72
CA GLU A 54 -12.91 -23.52 -24.09
C GLU A 54 -12.17 -22.31 -23.50
N ASN A 55 -12.86 -21.40 -22.79
CA ASN A 55 -12.26 -20.21 -22.23
C ASN A 55 -11.57 -20.50 -20.89
N ASP A 56 -10.58 -19.67 -20.57
CA ASP A 56 -10.00 -19.63 -19.23
C ASP A 56 -11.05 -19.24 -18.19
N GLN A 57 -11.01 -19.90 -17.04
CA GLN A 57 -11.96 -19.65 -15.97
C GLN A 57 -11.42 -18.58 -15.03
N ALA A 58 -11.99 -17.38 -15.14
CA ALA A 58 -11.62 -16.26 -14.29
C ALA A 58 -12.39 -16.27 -12.96
N PHE A 59 -11.65 -16.16 -11.85
CA PHE A 59 -12.24 -15.87 -10.55
C PHE A 59 -12.61 -14.39 -10.46
N PRO A 60 -13.64 -14.02 -9.69
CA PRO A 60 -13.88 -12.61 -9.35
C PRO A 60 -12.63 -11.99 -8.72
N ALA A 61 -12.39 -10.70 -8.96
CA ALA A 61 -11.27 -9.99 -8.38
C ALA A 61 -11.30 -10.07 -6.83
N GLN A 62 -10.16 -10.43 -6.24
CA GLN A 62 -10.04 -10.67 -4.80
C GLN A 62 -9.30 -9.49 -4.12
N PRO A 63 -9.91 -8.81 -3.15
CA PRO A 63 -9.34 -7.62 -2.54
C PRO A 63 -8.33 -7.96 -1.43
N TRP A 64 -7.08 -7.55 -1.61
CA TRP A 64 -6.01 -7.64 -0.61
C TRP A 64 -5.75 -6.27 0.00
N VAL A 65 -5.84 -6.17 1.33
CA VAL A 65 -5.65 -4.88 2.02
C VAL A 65 -4.22 -4.78 2.52
N VAL A 66 -3.54 -3.70 2.15
CA VAL A 66 -2.14 -3.43 2.55
C VAL A 66 -2.08 -2.12 3.30
N ARG A 67 -1.37 -2.12 4.43
CA ARG A 67 -1.11 -0.93 5.25
C ARG A 67 0.38 -0.80 5.50
N GLY A 68 0.91 0.40 5.40
CA GLY A 68 2.30 0.69 5.77
C GLY A 68 2.46 2.15 6.16
N ASN A 69 3.15 2.39 7.28
CA ASN A 69 3.51 3.74 7.72
C ASN A 69 4.98 4.11 7.47
N SER A 70 5.67 3.36 6.60
CA SER A 70 7.04 3.67 6.19
C SER A 70 7.08 4.93 5.31
N LEU A 71 8.04 5.82 5.57
CA LEU A 71 8.25 7.02 4.75
C LEU A 71 8.77 6.69 3.34
N ALA A 72 9.48 5.57 3.18
CA ALA A 72 9.94 5.08 1.88
C ALA A 72 8.87 4.26 1.14
N GLY A 73 7.77 3.93 1.83
CA GLY A 73 6.72 3.05 1.35
C GLY A 73 7.02 1.57 1.55
N VAL A 74 6.25 0.74 0.86
CA VAL A 74 6.30 -0.72 0.98
C VAL A 74 6.23 -1.38 -0.39
N THR A 75 6.80 -2.57 -0.50
CA THR A 75 6.63 -3.46 -1.65
C THR A 75 5.80 -4.66 -1.26
N VAL A 76 4.85 -5.00 -2.11
CA VAL A 76 3.94 -6.13 -1.97
C VAL A 76 4.24 -7.12 -3.09
N SER A 77 4.44 -8.37 -2.72
CA SER A 77 4.61 -9.49 -3.65
C SER A 77 3.56 -10.55 -3.36
N LEU A 78 2.78 -10.90 -4.38
CA LEU A 78 1.73 -11.91 -4.34
C LEU A 78 2.11 -13.02 -5.30
N SER A 79 2.25 -14.24 -4.79
CA SER A 79 2.70 -15.38 -5.59
C SER A 79 1.82 -16.60 -5.40
N THR A 80 1.59 -17.37 -6.46
CA THR A 80 1.03 -18.72 -6.31
C THR A 80 2.06 -19.64 -5.67
N THR A 81 1.62 -20.62 -4.87
CA THR A 81 2.53 -21.66 -4.34
C THR A 81 2.86 -22.73 -5.39
N LYS A 82 1.94 -22.93 -6.35
CA LYS A 82 2.01 -23.91 -7.43
C LYS A 82 0.99 -23.55 -8.52
N ALA A 83 1.13 -24.14 -9.70
CA ALA A 83 0.04 -24.22 -10.69
C ALA A 83 -1.21 -24.90 -10.08
N PHE A 84 -2.40 -24.66 -10.64
CA PHE A 84 -3.61 -25.39 -10.25
C PHE A 84 -3.36 -26.89 -10.38
N THR A 85 -3.49 -27.62 -9.28
CA THR A 85 -3.18 -29.05 -9.23
C THR A 85 -4.40 -29.81 -8.73
N HIS A 86 -4.76 -30.89 -9.41
CA HIS A 86 -5.89 -31.73 -9.02
C HIS A 86 -5.65 -32.34 -7.62
N ILE A 87 -6.68 -32.36 -6.77
CA ILE A 87 -6.53 -32.74 -5.36
C ILE A 87 -6.22 -34.24 -5.15
N THR A 88 -6.72 -35.12 -6.05
CA THR A 88 -6.44 -36.56 -6.00
C THR A 88 -5.29 -37.00 -6.94
N ASP A 89 -5.31 -36.60 -8.21
CA ASP A 89 -4.22 -36.86 -9.18
C ASP A 89 -3.26 -35.66 -9.30
N THR A 90 -2.20 -35.64 -8.50
CA THR A 90 -1.23 -34.53 -8.51
C THR A 90 -0.45 -34.35 -9.81
N THR A 91 -0.58 -35.26 -10.79
CA THR A 91 0.02 -35.11 -12.13
C THR A 91 -0.87 -34.28 -13.06
N ALA A 92 -2.18 -34.23 -12.79
CA ALA A 92 -3.11 -33.38 -13.51
C ALA A 92 -2.98 -31.92 -13.01
N LYS A 93 -2.51 -31.04 -13.90
CA LYS A 93 -2.23 -29.64 -13.59
C LYS A 93 -2.73 -28.69 -14.67
N ARG A 94 -3.02 -27.45 -14.28
CA ARG A 94 -3.30 -26.33 -15.17
C ARG A 94 -2.62 -25.07 -14.70
N ASN A 95 -2.26 -24.22 -15.66
CA ASN A 95 -1.57 -22.99 -15.34
C ASN A 95 -2.49 -22.06 -14.56
N ALA A 96 -1.91 -21.33 -13.60
CA ALA A 96 -2.56 -20.25 -12.90
C ALA A 96 -2.03 -18.93 -13.46
N GLN A 97 -2.91 -18.06 -13.93
CA GLN A 97 -2.55 -16.70 -14.29
C GLN A 97 -2.95 -15.76 -13.15
N LEU A 98 -2.03 -14.88 -12.77
CA LEU A 98 -2.27 -13.78 -11.84
C LEU A 98 -2.36 -12.46 -12.60
N GLY A 99 -3.24 -11.58 -12.13
CA GLY A 99 -3.31 -10.17 -12.51
C GLY A 99 -3.40 -9.28 -11.26
N LEU A 100 -2.83 -8.09 -11.31
CA LEU A 100 -2.81 -7.14 -10.20
C LEU A 100 -3.20 -5.75 -10.64
N SER A 101 -4.06 -5.12 -9.85
CA SER A 101 -4.40 -3.70 -10.00
C SER A 101 -4.58 -3.02 -8.65
N VAL A 102 -4.51 -1.69 -8.64
CA VAL A 102 -4.81 -0.88 -7.44
C VAL A 102 -6.29 -0.50 -7.50
N ALA A 103 -7.10 -1.08 -6.63
CA ALA A 103 -8.54 -0.82 -6.56
C ALA A 103 -8.83 0.52 -5.87
N SER A 104 -8.12 0.80 -4.77
CA SER A 104 -8.22 2.05 -4.02
C SER A 104 -6.95 2.32 -3.24
N GLN A 105 -6.70 3.60 -2.93
CA GLN A 105 -5.60 4.02 -2.08
C GLN A 105 -6.01 5.18 -1.17
N GLU A 106 -5.41 5.24 0.02
CA GLU A 106 -5.61 6.25 1.04
C GLU A 106 -4.25 6.69 1.60
N GLY A 107 -4.10 8.00 1.85
CA GLY A 107 -2.85 8.58 2.37
C GLY A 107 -2.02 9.28 1.29
N ALA A 108 -0.78 9.61 1.64
CA ALA A 108 0.12 10.37 0.76
C ALA A 108 0.92 9.50 -0.21
N ALA A 109 0.89 8.18 -0.04
CA ALA A 109 1.57 7.24 -0.91
C ALA A 109 0.91 7.15 -2.29
N ASN A 110 1.74 7.16 -3.33
CA ASN A 110 1.36 6.69 -4.65
C ASN A 110 1.68 5.20 -4.77
N TRP A 111 0.72 4.41 -5.24
CA TRP A 111 0.90 2.99 -5.50
C TRP A 111 1.13 2.74 -7.00
N THR A 112 2.13 1.93 -7.32
CA THR A 112 2.48 1.54 -8.68
C THR A 112 2.56 0.03 -8.77
N VAL A 113 1.87 -0.56 -9.74
CA VAL A 113 2.01 -1.98 -10.08
C VAL A 113 3.27 -2.15 -10.92
N THR A 114 4.23 -2.93 -10.43
CA THR A 114 5.53 -3.16 -11.09
C THR A 114 5.55 -4.46 -11.89
N THR A 115 4.77 -5.45 -11.46
CA THR A 115 4.54 -6.70 -12.21
C THR A 115 3.03 -6.93 -12.28
N PRO A 116 2.37 -6.50 -13.37
CA PRO A 116 0.91 -6.50 -13.45
C PRO A 116 0.29 -7.87 -13.70
N THR A 117 1.00 -8.75 -14.39
CA THR A 117 0.53 -10.09 -14.73
C THR A 117 1.70 -11.06 -14.71
N ASP A 118 1.41 -12.30 -14.34
CA ASP A 118 2.35 -13.41 -14.47
C ASP A 118 1.56 -14.72 -14.58
N VAL A 119 2.18 -15.77 -15.15
CA VAL A 119 1.52 -17.06 -15.37
C VAL A 119 2.48 -18.19 -15.03
N THR A 120 2.00 -19.22 -14.35
CA THR A 120 2.80 -20.44 -14.17
C THR A 120 2.94 -21.15 -15.52
N ASP A 121 4.01 -21.91 -15.68
CA ASP A 121 4.14 -22.92 -16.73
C ASP A 121 4.54 -24.27 -16.09
N TYR A 122 3.53 -25.11 -15.80
CA TYR A 122 3.75 -26.42 -15.21
C TYR A 122 4.51 -27.39 -16.14
N ALA A 123 4.54 -27.13 -17.46
CA ALA A 123 5.20 -27.98 -18.44
C ALA A 123 6.71 -27.70 -18.52
N THR A 124 7.14 -26.45 -18.28
CA THR A 124 8.56 -26.06 -18.24
C THR A 124 9.13 -25.91 -16.82
N ASN A 125 8.37 -26.38 -15.82
CA ASN A 125 8.73 -26.37 -14.39
C ASN A 125 8.81 -24.96 -13.77
N ASP A 126 8.07 -24.00 -14.34
CA ASP A 126 7.77 -22.72 -13.73
C ASP A 126 6.46 -22.83 -12.94
N GLY A 127 6.56 -23.27 -11.69
CA GLY A 127 5.37 -23.52 -10.88
C GLY A 127 4.73 -22.28 -10.25
N VAL A 128 5.33 -21.09 -10.38
CA VAL A 128 5.02 -19.93 -9.52
C VAL A 128 4.80 -18.67 -10.36
N ALA A 129 3.58 -18.15 -10.35
CA ALA A 129 3.27 -16.83 -10.89
C ALA A 129 3.40 -15.79 -9.78
N THR A 130 4.04 -14.65 -10.05
CA THR A 130 4.26 -13.57 -9.09
C THR A 130 3.88 -12.20 -9.66
N VAL A 131 2.99 -11.49 -8.97
CA VAL A 131 2.64 -10.09 -9.27
C VAL A 131 3.05 -9.17 -8.13
N GLN A 132 3.38 -7.92 -8.46
CA GLN A 132 4.01 -6.98 -7.53
C GLN A 132 3.49 -5.56 -7.67
N ALA A 133 3.37 -4.89 -6.53
CA ALA A 133 3.11 -3.46 -6.44
C ALA A 133 3.99 -2.83 -5.36
N THR A 134 4.33 -1.55 -5.54
CA THR A 134 5.12 -0.78 -4.57
C THR A 134 4.47 0.57 -4.29
N SER A 135 4.67 1.10 -3.09
CA SER A 135 4.30 2.44 -2.70
C SER A 135 5.53 3.29 -2.45
N ASN A 136 5.43 4.60 -2.65
CA ASN A 136 6.54 5.54 -2.43
C ASN A 136 6.40 6.35 -1.12
N GLY A 137 5.58 5.89 -0.19
CA GLY A 137 5.32 6.57 1.08
C GLY A 137 4.32 5.83 1.97
N PHE A 138 3.91 6.49 3.05
CA PHE A 138 2.95 5.93 4.01
C PHE A 138 1.52 6.02 3.50
N GLY A 139 0.74 4.97 3.74
CA GLY A 139 -0.64 4.90 3.34
C GLY A 139 -1.20 3.50 3.40
N ARG A 140 -2.36 3.35 2.79
CA ARG A 140 -3.09 2.10 2.64
C ARG A 140 -3.51 1.94 1.20
N ALA A 141 -3.54 0.71 0.71
CA ALA A 141 -4.18 0.37 -0.55
C ALA A 141 -5.03 -0.88 -0.40
N THR A 142 -6.01 -0.99 -1.29
CA THR A 142 -6.66 -2.26 -1.64
C THR A 142 -6.15 -2.65 -3.02
N LEU A 143 -5.51 -3.80 -3.11
CA LEU A 143 -5.03 -4.39 -4.36
C LEU A 143 -6.02 -5.45 -4.81
N ASP A 144 -6.50 -5.36 -6.04
CA ASP A 144 -7.35 -6.39 -6.63
C ASP A 144 -6.46 -7.40 -7.34
N VAL A 145 -6.53 -8.65 -6.87
CA VAL A 145 -5.85 -9.80 -7.46
C VAL A 145 -6.85 -10.57 -8.32
N ALA A 146 -6.61 -10.62 -9.62
CA ALA A 146 -7.31 -11.50 -10.53
C ALA A 146 -6.56 -12.84 -10.60
N VAL A 147 -7.30 -13.95 -10.56
CA VAL A 147 -6.77 -15.30 -10.74
C VAL A 147 -7.56 -15.96 -11.85
N SER A 148 -6.87 -16.65 -12.76
CA SER A 148 -7.51 -17.48 -13.77
C SER A 148 -6.93 -18.89 -13.78
N PHE A 149 -7.81 -19.86 -13.94
CA PHE A 149 -7.47 -21.24 -14.32
C PHE A 149 -7.35 -21.29 -15.84
N VAL A 150 -6.16 -21.57 -16.35
CA VAL A 150 -5.89 -21.62 -17.80
C VAL A 150 -6.34 -22.98 -18.33
N THR A 151 -7.30 -22.98 -19.24
CA THR A 151 -8.03 -24.20 -19.63
C THR A 151 -7.25 -25.01 -20.67
N ASP A 152 -6.60 -24.33 -21.63
CA ASP A 152 -5.90 -24.91 -22.80
C ASP A 152 -6.76 -25.90 -23.64
N GLY A 153 -8.08 -25.83 -23.46
CA GLY A 153 -9.09 -26.65 -24.14
C GLY A 153 -9.90 -27.53 -23.17
N PHE A 154 -11.22 -27.48 -23.25
CA PHE A 154 -12.11 -28.31 -22.44
C PHE A 154 -11.96 -29.80 -22.79
N GLY A 155 -12.12 -30.66 -21.79
CA GLY A 155 -11.94 -32.11 -21.95
C GLY A 155 -10.49 -32.59 -22.03
N THR A 156 -9.51 -31.69 -21.94
CA THR A 156 -8.08 -32.03 -21.90
C THR A 156 -7.55 -32.26 -20.48
N PHE A 157 -8.37 -32.04 -19.45
CA PHE A 157 -8.06 -32.25 -18.02
C PHE A 157 -9.08 -33.17 -17.37
N ALA A 158 -8.65 -33.88 -16.33
CA ALA A 158 -9.53 -34.75 -15.56
C ALA A 158 -10.57 -33.93 -14.77
N ALA A 159 -11.78 -34.48 -14.62
CA ALA A 159 -12.82 -33.89 -13.79
C ALA A 159 -12.50 -34.03 -12.30
N GLY A 160 -12.77 -32.97 -11.54
CA GLY A 160 -12.57 -32.89 -10.10
C GLY A 160 -11.99 -31.55 -9.68
N ASP A 161 -11.65 -31.42 -8.40
CA ASP A 161 -11.19 -30.15 -7.84
C ASP A 161 -9.71 -29.92 -8.13
N TYR A 162 -9.40 -28.70 -8.59
CA TYR A 162 -8.04 -28.21 -8.74
C TYR A 162 -7.82 -27.04 -7.79
N GLU A 163 -6.68 -27.02 -7.13
CA GLU A 163 -6.38 -25.99 -6.14
C GLU A 163 -5.01 -25.33 -6.38
N THR A 164 -4.97 -24.04 -6.09
CA THR A 164 -3.75 -23.26 -5.86
C THR A 164 -3.95 -22.33 -4.65
N THR A 165 -2.87 -21.78 -4.14
CA THR A 165 -2.89 -20.81 -3.04
C THR A 165 -2.05 -19.60 -3.43
N VAL A 166 -2.61 -18.40 -3.29
CA VAL A 166 -1.86 -17.15 -3.43
C VAL A 166 -1.40 -16.69 -2.05
N THR A 167 -0.10 -16.46 -1.90
CA THR A 167 0.51 -15.93 -0.68
C THR A 167 1.00 -14.51 -0.94
N GLY A 168 0.60 -13.58 -0.07
CA GLY A 168 1.06 -12.19 -0.12
C GLY A 168 2.11 -11.91 0.95
N THR A 169 3.17 -11.23 0.56
CA THR A 169 4.19 -10.66 1.45
C THR A 169 4.22 -9.16 1.30
N VAL A 170 4.53 -8.45 2.39
CA VAL A 170 4.75 -7.00 2.38
C VAL A 170 6.05 -6.69 3.11
N THR A 171 6.89 -5.88 2.49
CA THR A 171 8.19 -5.45 3.03
C THR A 171 8.31 -3.93 2.98
N SER A 172 8.98 -3.33 3.95
CA SER A 172 9.38 -1.92 3.81
C SER A 172 10.37 -1.79 2.66
N ASN A 173 10.27 -0.70 1.92
CA ASN A 173 11.34 -0.24 1.02
C ASN A 173 12.53 0.28 1.83
#